data_AF-A0A7W1XXP1-F1
#
_entry.id   AF-A0A7W1XXP1-F1
#
_cell.length_a   1.000
_cell.length_b   1.000
_cell.length_c   1.000
_cell.angle_alpha   90.00
_cell.angle_beta   90.00
_cell.angle_gamma   90.00
#
_symmetry.space_group_name_H-M   'P 1'
#
loop_
_entity.id
_entity.type
_entity.pdbx_description
1 polymer ?
#
loop_
_entity_poly.entity_id
_entity_poly.type
_entity_poly.pdbx_seq_one_letter_code
_entity_poly.pdbx_strand_id
1 'polypeptide(L)'
;MALHAGIEIDGGLVRIAVLDVTSKQTVLVDFIEETILGDTADERVESLRSILQENLTEGDRKGVEVASSIPTRLMTLRDISVPFTKDEVIQKTIRYESEGHIPGVSIDDLIIDYLKCSETEDSAQLIIGAIDKGALGQHLEIFKDTGVDPARVEIDGTALASAFHVAHEEMRAGRSLIVAMEAGHTDFALLEEGRIIRLRSTANHLRVEASPSLPAPEETDEEVAQTPEAGSAEEEFGQLFDEGETPEMVETSFEEMAIAVVSDEEFDQLQVPGVRDVSQVPVSSDDMVARLITEIQRTFAGYLLRNPIDRIIVSGKVAKDLDLVNHLSEAFDVPAQQLRICDKVESSMGLDKVDRCNDSGAIAVGLALGIAGQGLTAFDLRKEEFRYERRFAKLVPGLILLGLILCFASIAHLVSSHREQQLRMSEYQAIRNNQTEIFRARFGEDPKLRGANTSIVAAAERKINELKGGSSANKRTRLDEYLPIVEMIEDVTKGVASARPEIYPEWLSLDLSGLKRKDQKSTATLRVPDAVAANNIAGALESSTKFFRIEDDVKEDKENKKLTLNLFLLPSASGARER
;
A
#
# COMPACT_ATOMS: atom_id res chain seq x y z
N MET A 1 0.11 -14.16 20.20
CA MET A 1 -0.32 -15.18 19.23
C MET A 1 -0.41 -14.46 17.91
N ALA A 2 0.49 -14.81 17.00
CA ALA A 2 0.46 -14.32 15.64
C ALA A 2 0.26 -15.57 14.78
N LEU A 3 -0.95 -15.70 14.24
CA LEU A 3 -1.26 -16.80 13.35
C LEU A 3 -0.62 -16.53 11.99
N HIS A 4 -0.05 -17.57 11.42
CA HIS A 4 0.54 -17.57 10.08
C HIS A 4 0.02 -18.79 9.34
N ALA A 5 -0.32 -18.63 8.05
CA ALA A 5 -0.78 -19.73 7.24
C ALA A 5 0.07 -19.90 5.98
N GLY A 6 0.30 -21.14 5.60
CA GLY A 6 0.95 -21.52 4.35
C GLY A 6 -0.02 -22.29 3.48
N ILE A 7 -0.13 -21.91 2.21
CA ILE A 7 -1.08 -22.49 1.24
C ILE A 7 -0.31 -23.07 0.08
N GLU A 8 -0.44 -24.37 -0.10
CA GLU A 8 0.03 -25.08 -1.28
C GLU A 8 -1.18 -25.44 -2.16
N ILE A 9 -1.08 -25.18 -3.46
CA ILE A 9 -2.08 -25.57 -4.45
C ILE A 9 -1.36 -26.40 -5.50
N ASP A 10 -1.67 -27.70 -5.59
CA ASP A 10 -1.05 -28.61 -6.55
C ASP A 10 -2.03 -29.68 -7.05
N GLY A 11 -2.01 -29.97 -8.36
CA GLY A 11 -2.74 -31.11 -8.95
C GLY A 11 -4.24 -31.26 -8.63
N GLY A 12 -4.92 -30.18 -8.21
CA GLY A 12 -6.32 -30.21 -7.77
C GLY A 12 -6.52 -30.40 -6.26
N LEU A 13 -5.46 -30.32 -5.46
CA LEU A 13 -5.49 -30.35 -4.00
C LEU A 13 -5.03 -29.00 -3.45
N VAL A 14 -5.64 -28.61 -2.32
CA VAL A 14 -5.25 -27.45 -1.53
C VAL A 14 -4.81 -27.95 -0.17
N ARG A 15 -3.61 -27.56 0.25
CA ARG A 15 -3.09 -27.84 1.59
C ARG A 15 -2.83 -26.54 2.32
N ILE A 16 -3.40 -26.42 3.52
CA ILE A 16 -3.29 -25.24 4.36
C ILE A 16 -2.74 -25.67 5.71
N ALA A 17 -1.57 -25.15 6.07
CA ALA A 17 -1.01 -25.30 7.41
C ALA A 17 -1.16 -23.99 8.18
N VAL A 18 -1.63 -24.05 9.42
CA VAL A 18 -1.80 -22.88 10.30
C VAL A 18 -0.91 -23.03 11.52
N LEU A 19 -0.04 -22.04 11.73
CA LEU A 19 0.89 -21.96 12.85
C LEU A 19 0.50 -20.83 13.79
N ASP A 20 0.56 -21.07 15.09
CA ASP A 20 0.68 -20.01 16.09
C ASP A 20 2.15 -19.88 16.48
N VAL A 21 2.71 -18.72 16.16
CA VAL A 21 4.12 -18.42 16.40
C VAL A 21 4.23 -17.38 17.51
N THR A 22 5.02 -17.74 18.52
CA THR A 22 5.46 -16.85 19.60
C THR A 22 6.97 -16.75 19.59
N SER A 23 7.54 -15.83 20.37
CA SER A 23 9.00 -15.70 20.49
C SER A 23 9.70 -16.93 21.09
N LYS A 24 8.96 -17.88 21.66
CA LYS A 24 9.51 -19.05 22.35
C LYS A 24 9.12 -20.38 21.71
N GLN A 25 8.03 -20.41 20.95
CA GLN A 25 7.38 -21.65 20.56
C GLN A 25 6.60 -21.45 19.26
N THR A 26 6.66 -22.48 18.42
CA THR A 26 5.91 -22.61 17.18
C THR A 26 5.02 -23.83 17.31
N VAL A 27 3.71 -23.63 17.16
CA VAL A 27 2.71 -24.70 17.31
C VAL A 27 1.90 -24.81 16.04
N LEU A 28 1.82 -26.01 15.44
CA LEU A 28 0.80 -26.32 14.45
C LEU A 28 -0.57 -26.36 15.13
N VAL A 29 -1.42 -25.43 14.73
CA VAL A 29 -2.79 -25.29 15.23
C VAL A 29 -3.77 -26.06 14.35
N ASP A 30 -3.53 -26.04 13.04
CA ASP A 30 -4.36 -26.79 12.11
C ASP A 30 -3.63 -27.18 10.82
N PHE A 31 -4.13 -28.24 10.21
CA PHE A 31 -3.77 -28.71 8.89
C PHE A 31 -5.04 -29.13 8.15
N ILE A 32 -5.26 -28.52 7.00
CA ILE A 32 -6.39 -28.78 6.12
C ILE A 32 -5.84 -29.27 4.79
N GLU A 33 -6.42 -30.35 4.29
CA GLU A 33 -6.16 -30.83 2.94
C GLU A 33 -7.51 -31.16 2.32
N GLU A 34 -7.84 -30.47 1.23
CA GLU A 34 -9.12 -30.54 0.54
C GLU A 34 -8.91 -30.62 -0.98
N THR A 35 -9.83 -31.30 -1.66
CA THR A 35 -9.81 -31.45 -3.12
C THR A 35 -10.62 -30.33 -3.76
N ILE A 36 -10.06 -29.71 -4.79
CA ILE A 36 -10.75 -28.74 -5.63
C ILE A 36 -11.73 -29.50 -6.52
N LEU A 37 -13.03 -29.25 -6.33
CA LEU A 37 -14.10 -29.89 -7.07
C LEU A 37 -14.52 -29.04 -8.26
N GLY A 38 -14.97 -29.68 -9.34
CA GLY A 38 -15.50 -29.00 -10.53
C GLY A 38 -15.02 -29.61 -11.83
N ASP A 39 -15.95 -29.73 -12.78
CA ASP A 39 -15.66 -30.25 -14.11
C ASP A 39 -15.16 -29.12 -15.01
N THR A 40 -15.70 -27.91 -14.82
CA THR A 40 -15.27 -26.69 -15.52
C THR A 40 -14.24 -25.89 -14.73
N ALA A 41 -13.50 -25.02 -15.42
CA ALA A 41 -12.55 -24.11 -14.80
C ALA A 41 -13.19 -23.19 -13.75
N ASP A 42 -14.35 -22.62 -14.07
CA ASP A 42 -15.05 -21.69 -13.18
C ASP A 42 -15.55 -22.37 -11.90
N GLU A 43 -16.05 -23.61 -12.01
CA GLU A 43 -16.43 -24.41 -10.85
C GLU A 43 -15.23 -24.70 -9.93
N ARG A 44 -14.05 -24.99 -10.50
CA ARG A 44 -12.83 -25.21 -9.72
C ARG A 44 -12.36 -23.95 -9.01
N VAL A 45 -12.43 -22.79 -9.67
CA VAL A 45 -12.14 -21.49 -9.05
C VAL A 45 -13.10 -21.23 -7.90
N GLU A 46 -14.40 -21.49 -8.06
CA GLU A 46 -15.41 -21.32 -7.01
C GLU A 46 -15.19 -22.30 -5.85
N SER A 47 -14.88 -23.57 -6.12
CA SER A 47 -14.54 -24.56 -5.09
C SER A 47 -13.34 -24.10 -4.28
N LEU A 48 -12.26 -23.70 -4.95
CA LEU A 48 -11.07 -23.17 -4.28
C LEU A 48 -11.38 -21.92 -3.44
N ARG A 49 -12.19 -21.00 -3.97
CA ARG A 49 -12.64 -19.80 -3.26
C ARG A 49 -13.38 -20.16 -1.97
N SER A 50 -14.30 -21.12 -2.02
CA SER A 50 -15.04 -21.60 -0.84
C SER A 50 -14.08 -22.18 0.20
N ILE A 51 -13.17 -23.07 -0.22
CA ILE A 51 -12.17 -23.70 0.65
C ILE A 51 -11.35 -22.63 1.39
N LEU A 52 -10.85 -21.62 0.67
CA LEU A 52 -10.04 -20.55 1.24
C LEU A 52 -10.85 -19.65 2.19
N GLN A 53 -12.08 -19.28 1.82
CA GLN A 53 -12.93 -18.43 2.64
C GLN A 53 -13.29 -19.11 3.96
N GLU A 54 -13.77 -20.35 3.90
CA GLU A 54 -14.18 -21.14 5.07
C GLU A 54 -13.02 -21.35 6.05
N ASN A 55 -11.82 -21.62 5.51
CA ASN A 55 -10.68 -22.00 6.35
C ASN A 55 -9.83 -20.83 6.85
N LEU A 56 -9.86 -19.65 6.20
CA LEU A 56 -8.93 -18.54 6.50
C LEU A 56 -9.59 -17.18 6.78
N THR A 57 -10.86 -16.97 6.43
CA THR A 57 -11.47 -15.63 6.54
C THR A 57 -12.45 -15.47 7.70
N GLU A 58 -12.77 -16.56 8.39
CA GLU A 58 -13.68 -16.61 9.52
C GLU A 58 -12.97 -16.75 10.88
N GLY A 59 -13.71 -16.49 11.97
CA GLY A 59 -13.26 -16.78 13.33
C GLY A 59 -11.98 -16.05 13.76
N ASP A 60 -11.10 -16.81 14.41
CA ASP A 60 -9.79 -16.39 14.93
C ASP A 60 -8.71 -16.24 13.84
N ARG A 61 -8.95 -16.79 12.64
CA ARG A 61 -8.03 -16.74 11.49
C ARG A 61 -8.17 -15.48 10.65
N LYS A 62 -9.16 -14.64 10.95
CA LYS A 62 -9.38 -13.39 10.22
C LYS A 62 -8.17 -12.47 10.28
N GLY A 63 -7.57 -12.21 9.11
CA GLY A 63 -6.40 -11.34 8.98
C GLY A 63 -5.07 -12.03 9.29
N VAL A 64 -5.04 -13.38 9.27
CA VAL A 64 -3.82 -14.18 9.29
C VAL A 64 -2.87 -13.76 8.16
N GLU A 65 -1.57 -13.72 8.43
CA GLU A 65 -0.57 -13.52 7.37
C GLU A 65 -0.37 -14.83 6.60
N VAL A 66 -0.46 -14.76 5.28
CA VAL A 66 -0.50 -15.93 4.40
C VAL A 66 0.73 -15.95 3.50
N ALA A 67 1.32 -17.12 3.31
CA ALA A 67 2.22 -17.41 2.21
C ALA A 67 1.62 -18.45 1.26
N SER A 68 1.96 -18.37 -0.02
CA SER A 68 1.59 -19.38 -1.02
C SER A 68 2.79 -19.83 -1.84
N SER A 69 2.81 -21.08 -2.28
CA SER A 69 3.84 -21.59 -3.20
C SER A 69 3.44 -21.46 -4.67
N ILE A 70 4.44 -21.30 -5.53
CA ILE A 70 4.38 -21.61 -6.96
C ILE A 70 5.22 -22.87 -7.21
N PRO A 71 4.78 -23.80 -8.06
CA PRO A 71 5.58 -24.98 -8.38
C PRO A 71 6.96 -24.63 -8.95
N THR A 72 8.03 -25.23 -8.42
CA THR A 72 9.42 -24.94 -8.86
C THR A 72 9.60 -25.16 -10.36
N ARG A 73 8.87 -26.09 -10.97
CA ARG A 73 8.88 -26.36 -12.42
C ARG A 73 8.49 -25.16 -13.30
N LEU A 74 7.72 -24.21 -12.77
CA LEU A 74 7.33 -22.99 -13.50
C LEU A 74 8.44 -21.93 -13.48
N MET A 75 9.53 -22.18 -12.75
CA MET A 75 10.63 -21.25 -12.58
C MET A 75 11.86 -21.66 -13.39
N THR A 76 12.53 -20.68 -14.00
CA THR A 76 13.87 -20.89 -14.57
C THR A 76 14.92 -20.72 -13.48
N LEU A 77 15.55 -21.83 -13.08
CA LEU A 77 16.64 -21.83 -12.11
C LEU A 77 18.01 -21.88 -12.80
N ARG A 78 18.94 -21.01 -12.40
CA ARG A 78 20.33 -20.98 -12.91
C ARG A 78 21.33 -20.75 -11.78
N ASP A 79 22.47 -21.44 -11.86
CA ASP A 79 23.59 -21.16 -10.95
C ASP A 79 24.45 -20.05 -11.54
N ILE A 80 24.79 -19.05 -10.73
CA ILE A 80 25.68 -17.96 -11.11
C ILE A 80 26.70 -17.67 -10.01
N SER A 81 27.84 -17.09 -10.39
CA SER A 81 28.87 -16.64 -9.47
C SER A 81 29.01 -15.13 -9.56
N VAL A 82 28.89 -14.44 -8.42
CA VAL A 82 29.01 -12.98 -8.36
C VAL A 82 30.25 -12.55 -7.56
N PRO A 83 30.97 -11.48 -7.96
CA PRO A 83 32.20 -11.02 -7.32
C PRO A 83 31.92 -10.11 -6.09
N PHE A 84 30.92 -10.46 -5.29
CA PHE A 84 30.55 -9.76 -4.07
C PHE A 84 29.70 -10.67 -3.16
N THR A 85 29.76 -10.43 -1.85
CA THR A 85 29.14 -11.29 -0.85
C THR A 85 28.03 -10.61 -0.03
N LYS A 86 27.99 -9.27 -0.03
CA LYS A 86 27.01 -8.51 0.75
C LYS A 86 25.61 -8.62 0.16
N ASP A 87 24.66 -9.10 0.95
CA ASP A 87 23.27 -9.34 0.52
C ASP A 87 22.58 -8.07 -0.03
N GLU A 88 22.84 -6.90 0.56
CA GLU A 88 22.31 -5.62 0.05
C GLU A 88 22.82 -5.26 -1.35
N VAL A 89 24.05 -5.66 -1.67
CA VAL A 89 24.64 -5.43 -3.00
C VAL A 89 24.04 -6.42 -3.97
N ILE A 90 24.00 -7.72 -3.61
CA ILE A 90 23.40 -8.77 -4.43
C ILE A 90 21.96 -8.40 -4.78
N GLN A 91 21.14 -8.01 -3.80
CA GLN A 91 19.73 -7.66 -4.03
C GLN A 91 19.54 -6.50 -5.03
N LYS A 92 20.50 -5.56 -5.12
CA LYS A 92 20.44 -4.42 -6.05
C LYS A 92 20.96 -4.74 -7.44
N THR A 93 21.86 -5.71 -7.57
CA THR A 93 22.54 -6.02 -8.84
C THR A 93 22.03 -7.29 -9.50
N ILE A 94 21.40 -8.21 -8.74
CA ILE A 94 21.05 -9.56 -9.20
C ILE A 94 20.24 -9.57 -10.50
N ARG A 95 19.32 -8.60 -10.66
CA ARG A 95 18.51 -8.47 -11.87
C ARG A 95 19.39 -8.27 -13.11
N TYR A 96 20.38 -7.38 -13.04
CA TYR A 96 21.29 -7.09 -14.15
C TYR A 96 22.29 -8.24 -14.39
N GLU A 97 22.81 -8.83 -13.31
CA GLU A 97 23.72 -9.99 -13.40
C GLU A 97 23.04 -11.23 -14.02
N SER A 98 21.71 -11.31 -13.91
CA SER A 98 20.91 -12.44 -14.42
C SER A 98 20.60 -12.35 -15.92
N GLU A 99 20.75 -11.18 -16.55
CA GLU A 99 20.34 -10.93 -17.95
C GLU A 99 21.04 -11.87 -18.95
N GLY A 100 22.34 -12.14 -18.75
CA GLY A 100 23.09 -13.08 -19.58
C GLY A 100 22.80 -14.56 -19.32
N HIS A 101 22.07 -14.89 -18.25
CA HIS A 101 21.86 -16.26 -17.77
C HIS A 101 20.46 -16.81 -18.07
N ILE A 102 19.50 -15.94 -18.41
CA ILE A 102 18.12 -16.31 -18.68
C ILE A 102 17.84 -16.09 -20.18
N PRO A 103 17.87 -17.15 -21.00
CA PRO A 103 17.66 -17.02 -22.45
C PRO A 103 16.16 -16.86 -22.78
N GLY A 104 15.87 -16.14 -23.86
CA GLY A 104 14.57 -16.17 -24.54
C GLY A 104 13.48 -15.25 -23.97
N VAL A 105 13.72 -14.55 -22.87
CA VAL A 105 12.76 -13.59 -22.27
C VAL A 105 13.49 -12.32 -21.85
N SER A 106 12.84 -11.16 -22.00
CA SER A 106 13.38 -9.90 -21.51
C SER A 106 13.43 -9.89 -19.98
N ILE A 107 14.51 -9.36 -19.41
CA ILE A 107 14.64 -9.20 -17.96
C ILE A 107 13.52 -8.31 -17.37
N ASP A 108 12.89 -7.47 -18.18
CA ASP A 108 11.81 -6.57 -17.77
C ASP A 108 10.47 -7.27 -17.54
N ASP A 109 10.29 -8.43 -18.17
CA ASP A 109 9.08 -9.26 -18.07
C ASP A 109 9.21 -10.33 -16.97
N LEU A 110 10.34 -10.34 -16.24
CA LEU A 110 10.66 -11.35 -15.25
C LEU A 110 10.69 -10.76 -13.83
N ILE A 111 10.21 -11.56 -12.88
CA ILE A 111 10.52 -11.39 -11.45
C ILE A 111 11.66 -12.32 -11.10
N ILE A 112 12.70 -11.76 -10.48
CA ILE A 112 13.92 -12.48 -10.13
C ILE A 112 14.18 -12.43 -8.64
N ASP A 113 14.52 -13.59 -8.09
CA ASP A 113 15.11 -13.70 -6.77
C ASP A 113 16.27 -14.69 -6.74
N TYR A 114 16.96 -14.78 -5.61
CA TYR A 114 18.16 -15.60 -5.49
C TYR A 114 18.23 -16.36 -4.16
N LEU A 115 18.98 -17.46 -4.20
CA LEU A 115 19.41 -18.23 -3.03
C LEU A 115 20.93 -18.19 -2.96
N LYS A 116 21.48 -17.73 -1.85
CA LYS A 116 22.93 -17.76 -1.61
C LYS A 116 23.35 -19.14 -1.12
N CYS A 117 24.06 -19.89 -1.96
CA CYS A 117 24.44 -21.27 -1.70
C CYS A 117 25.74 -21.34 -0.87
N SER A 118 26.76 -20.59 -1.31
CA SER A 118 28.06 -20.52 -0.64
C SER A 118 28.71 -19.17 -0.89
N GLU A 119 29.64 -18.79 -0.03
CA GLU A 119 30.45 -17.59 -0.19
C GLU A 119 31.92 -17.87 0.13
N THR A 120 32.80 -17.16 -0.56
CA THR A 120 34.24 -17.07 -0.35
C THR A 120 34.57 -15.66 0.16
N GLU A 121 35.84 -15.31 0.34
CA GLU A 121 36.21 -13.94 0.77
C GLU A 121 35.71 -12.86 -0.21
N ASP A 122 35.76 -13.14 -1.52
CA ASP A 122 35.48 -12.14 -2.57
C ASP A 122 34.29 -12.47 -3.47
N SER A 123 33.72 -13.67 -3.41
CA SER A 123 32.66 -14.11 -4.33
C SER A 123 31.59 -14.97 -3.66
N ALA A 124 30.37 -14.92 -4.19
CA ALA A 124 29.25 -15.76 -3.75
C ALA A 124 28.71 -16.60 -4.91
N GLN A 125 28.35 -17.85 -4.63
CA GLN A 125 27.62 -18.73 -5.53
C GLN A 125 26.13 -18.62 -5.22
N LEU A 126 25.33 -18.32 -6.24
CA LEU A 126 23.90 -18.10 -6.12
C LEU A 126 23.15 -19.05 -7.04
N ILE A 127 21.95 -19.47 -6.62
CA ILE A 127 20.92 -19.97 -7.54
C ILE A 127 19.96 -18.81 -7.76
N ILE A 128 19.88 -18.31 -8.99
CA ILE A 128 18.83 -17.36 -9.39
C ILE A 128 17.59 -18.14 -9.82
N GLY A 129 16.43 -17.61 -9.42
CA GLY A 129 15.15 -18.05 -9.92
C GLY A 129 14.47 -16.91 -10.66
N ALA A 130 14.03 -17.18 -11.88
CA ALA A 130 13.25 -16.25 -12.69
C ALA A 130 11.89 -16.82 -13.05
N ILE A 131 10.84 -16.02 -12.85
CA ILE A 131 9.46 -16.33 -13.24
C ILE A 131 8.91 -15.20 -14.09
N ASP A 132 8.10 -15.55 -15.08
CA ASP A 132 7.34 -14.60 -15.88
C ASP A 132 6.33 -13.82 -15.02
N LYS A 133 6.25 -12.51 -15.24
CA LYS A 133 5.31 -11.63 -14.52
C LYS A 133 3.86 -12.01 -14.76
N GLY A 134 3.51 -12.43 -15.97
CA GLY A 134 2.18 -12.95 -16.29
C GLY A 134 1.85 -14.21 -15.50
N ALA A 135 2.80 -15.16 -15.39
CA ALA A 135 2.61 -16.38 -14.59
C ALA A 135 2.42 -16.07 -13.09
N LEU A 136 3.21 -15.17 -12.51
CA LEU A 136 3.01 -14.72 -11.12
C LEU A 136 1.68 -13.97 -10.94
N GLY A 137 1.30 -13.14 -11.92
CA GLY A 137 0.02 -12.44 -11.93
C GLY A 137 -1.16 -13.41 -11.93
N GLN A 138 -1.12 -14.44 -12.78
CA GLN A 138 -2.14 -15.51 -12.81
C GLN A 138 -2.23 -16.24 -11.48
N HIS A 139 -1.09 -16.57 -10.86
CA HIS A 139 -1.08 -17.18 -9.52
C HIS A 139 -1.75 -16.31 -8.46
N LEU A 140 -1.49 -15.00 -8.47
CA LEU A 140 -2.10 -14.07 -7.51
C LEU A 140 -3.59 -13.83 -7.78
N GLU A 141 -4.01 -13.91 -9.05
CA GLU A 141 -5.42 -13.77 -9.45
C GLU A 141 -6.29 -14.90 -8.85
N ILE A 142 -5.72 -16.08 -8.59
CA ILE A 142 -6.39 -17.19 -7.88
C ILE A 142 -6.94 -16.74 -6.51
N PHE A 143 -6.21 -15.85 -5.83
CA PHE A 143 -6.59 -15.37 -4.50
C PHE A 143 -7.54 -14.16 -4.57
N LYS A 144 -7.79 -13.61 -5.75
CA LYS A 144 -8.70 -12.48 -5.91
C LYS A 144 -10.12 -12.86 -5.52
N ASP A 145 -10.80 -11.94 -4.85
CA ASP A 145 -12.17 -12.11 -4.35
C ASP A 145 -12.35 -13.26 -3.32
N THR A 146 -11.27 -13.90 -2.86
CA THR A 146 -11.30 -14.85 -1.74
C THR A 146 -11.22 -14.16 -0.38
N GLY A 147 -10.80 -12.89 -0.34
CA GLY A 147 -10.51 -12.17 0.91
C GLY A 147 -9.12 -12.45 1.49
N VAL A 148 -8.39 -13.39 0.89
CA VAL A 148 -6.99 -13.73 1.18
C VAL A 148 -6.07 -13.02 0.17
N ASP A 149 -4.94 -12.49 0.64
CA ASP A 149 -3.90 -11.88 -0.21
C ASP A 149 -2.55 -12.37 0.33
N PRO A 150 -1.85 -13.29 -0.35
CA PRO A 150 -0.57 -13.82 0.10
C PRO A 150 0.46 -12.70 0.31
N ALA A 151 0.92 -12.56 1.55
CA ALA A 151 1.96 -11.61 1.93
C ALA A 151 3.33 -11.97 1.37
N ARG A 152 3.58 -13.26 1.16
CA ARG A 152 4.79 -13.82 0.56
C ARG A 152 4.41 -14.87 -0.47
N VAL A 153 5.13 -14.91 -1.57
CA VAL A 153 5.00 -15.98 -2.58
C VAL A 153 6.39 -16.55 -2.81
N GLU A 154 6.57 -17.85 -2.63
CA GLU A 154 7.86 -18.51 -2.87
C GLU A 154 7.67 -19.79 -3.70
N ILE A 155 8.76 -20.52 -3.95
CA ILE A 155 8.67 -21.82 -4.62
C ILE A 155 8.53 -22.96 -3.62
N ASP A 156 7.82 -24.02 -4.01
CA ASP A 156 7.65 -25.24 -3.20
C ASP A 156 8.98 -25.84 -2.73
N GLY A 157 10.03 -25.84 -3.56
CA GLY A 157 11.36 -26.35 -3.21
C GLY A 157 12.03 -25.63 -2.04
N THR A 158 11.86 -24.30 -1.93
CA THR A 158 12.41 -23.53 -0.80
C THR A 158 11.56 -23.67 0.46
N ALA A 159 10.24 -23.79 0.31
CA ALA A 159 9.33 -24.09 1.40
C ALA A 159 9.63 -25.47 1.99
N LEU A 160 9.78 -26.49 1.16
CA LEU A 160 10.15 -27.86 1.54
C LEU A 160 11.47 -27.90 2.32
N ALA A 161 12.50 -27.22 1.81
CA ALA A 161 13.79 -27.13 2.49
C ALA A 161 13.67 -26.43 3.86
N SER A 162 12.82 -25.40 3.96
CA SER A 162 12.52 -24.72 5.23
C SER A 162 11.82 -25.64 6.23
N ALA A 163 10.83 -26.41 5.78
CA ALA A 163 10.13 -27.37 6.64
C ALA A 163 11.09 -28.44 7.20
N PHE A 164 11.95 -29.00 6.35
CA PHE A 164 12.98 -29.94 6.80
C PHE A 164 13.97 -29.28 7.78
N HIS A 165 14.45 -28.08 7.47
CA HIS A 165 15.43 -27.37 8.29
C HIS A 165 14.93 -27.07 9.70
N VAL A 166 13.65 -26.74 9.85
CA VAL A 166 13.03 -26.46 11.16
C VAL A 166 12.68 -27.75 11.88
N ALA A 167 12.09 -28.73 11.20
CA ALA A 167 11.70 -29.99 11.83
C ALA A 167 12.91 -30.80 12.31
N HIS A 168 14.04 -30.78 11.60
CA HIS A 168 15.15 -31.68 11.89
C HIS A 168 16.47 -30.92 12.11
N GLU A 169 16.58 -30.22 13.23
CA GLU A 169 17.78 -29.47 13.59
C GLU A 169 19.03 -30.36 13.68
N GLU A 170 18.85 -31.61 14.13
CA GLU A 170 19.92 -32.59 14.27
C GLU A 170 20.50 -33.08 12.93
N MET A 171 19.76 -32.91 11.83
CA MET A 171 20.16 -33.31 10.47
C MET A 171 20.57 -32.11 9.60
N ARG A 172 20.84 -30.95 10.21
CA ARG A 172 21.39 -29.78 9.50
C ARG A 172 22.83 -30.00 9.06
N ALA A 173 23.62 -30.76 9.82
CA ALA A 173 25.00 -31.08 9.46
C ALA A 173 25.05 -32.18 8.40
N GLY A 174 26.05 -32.10 7.51
CA GLY A 174 26.21 -33.03 6.40
C GLY A 174 25.34 -32.71 5.19
N ARG A 175 25.15 -33.72 4.34
CA ARG A 175 24.51 -33.63 3.03
C ARG A 175 23.24 -34.45 2.95
N SER A 176 22.13 -33.78 2.70
CA SER A 176 20.80 -34.41 2.58
C SER A 176 20.21 -34.12 1.21
N LEU A 177 19.79 -35.17 0.50
CA LEU A 177 18.97 -35.03 -0.71
C LEU A 177 17.50 -35.15 -0.31
N ILE A 178 16.74 -34.08 -0.49
CA ILE A 178 15.29 -34.09 -0.31
C ILE A 178 14.64 -34.39 -1.65
N VAL A 179 13.73 -35.36 -1.67
CA VAL A 179 12.93 -35.76 -2.83
C VAL A 179 11.45 -35.61 -2.45
N ALA A 180 10.77 -34.62 -3.04
CA ALA A 180 9.33 -34.47 -2.89
C ALA A 180 8.64 -34.92 -4.18
N MET A 181 7.78 -35.93 -4.08
CA MET A 181 7.04 -36.44 -5.23
C MET A 181 5.56 -36.15 -5.03
N GLU A 182 5.02 -35.28 -5.88
CA GLU A 182 3.61 -34.90 -5.93
C GLU A 182 2.98 -35.34 -7.26
N ALA A 183 1.73 -34.95 -7.47
CA ALA A 183 0.95 -35.26 -8.66
C ALA A 183 1.43 -34.44 -9.86
N GLY A 184 2.23 -35.05 -10.74
CA GLY A 184 2.67 -34.45 -12.01
C GLY A 184 4.08 -33.87 -11.98
N HIS A 185 4.72 -33.73 -10.81
CA HIS A 185 6.13 -33.34 -10.70
C HIS A 185 6.85 -33.91 -9.49
N THR A 186 8.16 -33.93 -9.58
CA THR A 186 9.07 -34.30 -8.51
C THR A 186 10.12 -33.22 -8.33
N ASP A 187 10.23 -32.71 -7.11
CA ASP A 187 11.20 -31.70 -6.71
C ASP A 187 12.35 -32.31 -5.93
N PHE A 188 13.55 -31.80 -6.19
CA PHE A 188 14.79 -32.20 -5.57
C PHE A 188 15.47 -31.00 -4.94
N ALA A 189 15.83 -31.11 -3.67
CA ALA A 189 16.64 -30.13 -2.97
C ALA A 189 17.85 -30.81 -2.34
N LEU A 190 19.06 -30.43 -2.79
CA LEU A 190 20.30 -30.87 -2.15
C LEU A 190 20.72 -29.83 -1.12
N LEU A 191 20.78 -30.24 0.14
CA LEU A 191 21.25 -29.41 1.24
C LEU A 191 22.64 -29.87 1.69
N GLU A 192 23.49 -28.92 2.01
CA GLU A 192 24.82 -29.13 2.62
C GLU A 192 25.00 -28.15 3.77
N GLU A 193 25.30 -28.66 4.97
CA GLU A 193 25.49 -27.83 6.18
C GLU A 193 24.34 -26.84 6.40
N GLY A 194 23.11 -27.32 6.18
CA GLY A 194 21.88 -26.57 6.35
C GLY A 194 21.59 -25.55 5.25
N ARG A 195 22.39 -25.47 4.18
CA ARG A 195 22.18 -24.56 3.05
C ARG A 195 21.74 -25.31 1.80
N ILE A 196 20.88 -24.70 1.00
CA ILE A 196 20.50 -25.23 -0.31
C ILE A 196 21.66 -25.03 -1.28
N ILE A 197 22.15 -26.11 -1.87
CA ILE A 197 23.24 -26.10 -2.88
C ILE A 197 22.71 -26.34 -4.28
N ARG A 198 21.57 -27.04 -4.40
CA ARG A 198 20.93 -27.32 -5.68
C ARG A 198 19.42 -27.46 -5.49
N LEU A 199 18.66 -26.87 -6.40
CA LEU A 199 17.24 -27.12 -6.60
C LEU A 199 17.00 -27.59 -8.02
N ARG A 200 16.10 -28.54 -8.18
CA ARG A 200 15.64 -29.02 -9.48
C ARG A 200 14.20 -29.48 -9.37
N SER A 201 13.41 -29.26 -10.42
CA SER A 201 12.08 -29.83 -10.57
C SER A 201 12.01 -30.57 -11.89
N THR A 202 11.30 -31.68 -11.92
CA THR A 202 11.07 -32.50 -13.11
C THR A 202 9.61 -32.89 -13.18
N ALA A 203 9.02 -32.83 -14.38
CA ALA A 203 7.68 -33.39 -14.58
C ALA A 203 7.73 -34.91 -14.44
N ASN A 204 6.72 -35.49 -13.79
CA ASN A 204 6.52 -36.93 -13.75
C ASN A 204 5.24 -37.29 -14.52
N HIS A 205 5.15 -38.52 -15.02
CA HIS A 205 4.00 -38.96 -15.84
C HIS A 205 2.80 -39.42 -14.99
N LEU A 206 2.78 -39.13 -13.69
CA LEU A 206 1.64 -39.42 -12.84
C LEU A 206 0.54 -38.43 -13.17
N ARG A 207 -0.38 -38.84 -14.03
CA ARG A 207 -1.71 -38.26 -14.04
C ARG A 207 -2.47 -38.88 -12.87
N VAL A 208 -2.65 -38.11 -11.79
CA VAL A 208 -3.79 -38.37 -10.91
C VAL A 208 -5.03 -38.21 -11.78
N GLU A 209 -5.99 -39.13 -11.70
CA GLU A 209 -7.33 -38.95 -12.29
C GLU A 209 -8.09 -37.82 -11.56
N ALA A 210 -7.57 -36.59 -11.61
CA ALA A 210 -8.17 -35.39 -11.05
C ALA A 210 -8.00 -34.22 -12.03
N SER A 211 -9.06 -33.44 -12.12
CA SER A 211 -9.44 -32.44 -13.12
C SER A 211 -8.32 -31.53 -13.66
N PRO A 212 -8.47 -31.03 -14.91
CA PRO A 212 -7.49 -30.14 -15.54
C PRO A 212 -7.17 -28.93 -14.66
N SER A 213 -5.94 -28.41 -14.77
CA SER A 213 -5.48 -27.21 -14.06
C SER A 213 -6.42 -26.02 -14.25
N LEU A 214 -6.36 -25.05 -13.32
CA LEU A 214 -7.02 -23.75 -13.47
C LEU A 214 -6.55 -23.07 -14.77
N PRO A 215 -7.41 -22.33 -15.48
CA PRO A 215 -7.13 -21.90 -16.84
C PRO A 215 -6.09 -20.78 -16.90
N ALA A 216 -5.28 -20.81 -17.96
CA ALA A 216 -4.73 -19.59 -18.55
C ALA A 216 -5.83 -18.93 -19.40
N PRO A 217 -5.91 -17.58 -19.49
CA PRO A 217 -6.94 -16.93 -20.28
C PRO A 217 -6.79 -17.27 -21.76
N GLU A 218 -7.88 -17.76 -22.37
CA GLU A 218 -7.96 -18.01 -23.81
C GLU A 218 -7.88 -16.68 -24.57
N GLU A 219 -6.88 -16.53 -25.44
CA GLU A 219 -6.90 -15.54 -26.50
C GLU A 219 -7.88 -16.04 -27.59
N THR A 220 -8.98 -15.32 -27.77
CA THR A 220 -9.97 -15.59 -28.79
C THR A 220 -9.45 -15.14 -30.16
N ASP A 221 -8.92 -16.08 -30.95
CA ASP A 221 -8.82 -15.90 -32.40
C ASP A 221 -10.06 -16.51 -33.06
N GLU A 222 -10.90 -15.62 -33.62
CA GLU A 222 -12.00 -15.99 -34.50
C GLU A 222 -11.43 -16.51 -35.84
N GLU A 223 -11.55 -17.81 -36.12
CA GLU A 223 -11.47 -18.32 -37.49
C GLU A 223 -12.70 -19.12 -37.90
N VAL A 224 -13.13 -18.81 -39.12
CA VAL A 224 -14.41 -19.13 -39.75
C VAL A 224 -14.46 -20.60 -40.17
N ALA A 225 -15.41 -21.35 -39.61
CA ALA A 225 -15.71 -22.71 -40.04
C ALA A 225 -16.34 -22.75 -41.45
N GLN A 226 -15.73 -23.51 -42.37
CA GLN A 226 -16.40 -24.03 -43.57
C GLN A 226 -16.45 -25.56 -43.49
N THR A 227 -17.66 -26.10 -43.52
CA THR A 227 -17.99 -27.53 -43.63
C THR A 227 -17.60 -28.10 -44.99
N PRO A 228 -17.16 -29.37 -45.05
CA PRO A 228 -17.51 -30.22 -46.19
C PRO A 228 -18.20 -31.53 -45.80
N GLU A 229 -18.98 -31.99 -46.78
CA GLU A 229 -19.92 -33.11 -46.77
C GLU A 229 -19.27 -34.50 -46.85
N ALA A 230 -20.10 -35.51 -46.56
CA ALA A 230 -19.81 -36.94 -46.61
C ALA A 230 -19.54 -37.49 -48.02
N GLY A 231 -18.59 -38.44 -48.12
CA GLY A 231 -18.34 -39.25 -49.30
C GLY A 231 -17.59 -40.54 -48.95
N SER A 232 -18.16 -41.67 -49.36
CA SER A 232 -17.74 -43.07 -49.18
C SER A 232 -16.48 -43.48 -49.94
N ALA A 233 -15.70 -44.43 -49.41
CA ALA A 233 -15.33 -45.68 -50.10
C ALA A 233 -14.43 -46.59 -49.25
N GLU A 234 -14.81 -47.86 -49.19
CA GLU A 234 -14.02 -49.03 -48.77
C GLU A 234 -13.06 -49.48 -49.89
N GLU A 235 -12.17 -50.45 -49.57
CA GLU A 235 -11.11 -51.09 -50.40
C GLU A 235 -9.79 -50.30 -50.37
N GLU A 236 -8.63 -50.80 -49.93
CA GLU A 236 -8.02 -52.13 -50.00
C GLU A 236 -7.09 -52.37 -48.79
N PHE A 237 -7.28 -53.46 -48.05
CA PHE A 237 -6.26 -54.03 -47.16
C PHE A 237 -5.98 -55.44 -47.65
N GLY A 238 -4.83 -55.64 -48.29
CA GLY A 238 -4.40 -56.97 -48.71
C GLY A 238 -3.01 -56.95 -49.31
N GLN A 239 -2.11 -57.73 -48.69
CA GLN A 239 -0.75 -58.10 -49.15
C GLN A 239 0.29 -57.04 -48.72
N LEU A 240 1.35 -57.33 -47.97
CA LEU A 240 2.15 -58.54 -47.84
C LEU A 240 2.75 -58.65 -46.41
N PHE A 241 2.79 -59.87 -45.88
CA PHE A 241 3.81 -60.35 -44.96
C PHE A 241 4.52 -61.55 -45.63
N ASP A 242 5.70 -61.91 -45.09
CA ASP A 242 6.70 -62.93 -45.46
C ASP A 242 7.88 -62.39 -46.28
N GLU A 243 9.16 -62.62 -45.96
CA GLU A 243 9.92 -63.47 -45.02
C GLU A 243 11.31 -62.75 -44.88
N GLY A 244 12.00 -62.68 -43.73
CA GLY A 244 12.79 -63.75 -43.12
C GLY A 244 14.30 -63.59 -43.43
N GLU A 245 15.13 -63.30 -42.42
CA GLU A 245 16.48 -63.87 -42.17
C GLU A 245 17.26 -63.13 -41.04
N THR A 246 18.02 -63.89 -40.26
CA THR A 246 18.95 -63.50 -39.17
C THR A 246 20.25 -64.31 -39.36
N PRO A 247 21.39 -64.10 -38.63
CA PRO A 247 22.02 -62.91 -38.02
C PRO A 247 23.56 -62.84 -38.27
N GLU A 248 24.25 -61.73 -37.93
CA GLU A 248 25.66 -61.79 -37.45
C GLU A 248 26.14 -60.51 -36.71
N MET A 249 27.09 -60.69 -35.79
CA MET A 249 27.59 -59.73 -34.78
C MET A 249 28.66 -58.75 -35.32
N VAL A 250 28.82 -57.59 -34.65
CA VAL A 250 30.07 -57.05 -34.04
C VAL A 250 30.16 -55.51 -34.12
N GLU A 251 30.52 -54.94 -32.96
CA GLU A 251 31.16 -53.64 -32.67
C GLU A 251 30.36 -52.33 -32.67
N THR A 252 30.30 -51.80 -31.46
CA THR A 252 29.96 -50.43 -31.05
C THR A 252 30.82 -49.37 -31.74
N SER A 253 30.17 -48.39 -32.35
CA SER A 253 30.71 -47.04 -32.54
C SER A 253 29.56 -46.03 -32.51
N PHE A 254 29.82 -44.91 -31.82
CA PHE A 254 28.98 -43.72 -31.67
C PHE A 254 28.24 -43.33 -32.95
N GLU A 255 26.92 -43.14 -32.87
CA GLU A 255 26.15 -42.42 -33.88
C GLU A 255 25.40 -41.23 -33.27
N GLU A 256 25.69 -40.07 -33.84
CA GLU A 256 24.94 -38.83 -33.74
C GLU A 256 23.46 -39.09 -34.04
N MET A 257 22.55 -38.52 -33.23
CA MET A 257 21.13 -38.56 -33.54
C MET A 257 20.88 -37.83 -34.87
N ALA A 258 20.72 -38.60 -35.94
CA ALA A 258 20.24 -38.11 -37.22
C ALA A 258 18.80 -37.61 -37.07
N ILE A 259 18.55 -36.37 -37.47
CA ILE A 259 17.21 -35.83 -37.66
C ILE A 259 16.57 -36.62 -38.80
N ALA A 260 15.55 -37.43 -38.48
CA ALA A 260 14.78 -38.13 -39.50
C ALA A 260 14.01 -37.10 -40.33
N VAL A 261 14.38 -36.94 -41.60
CA VAL A 261 13.60 -36.18 -42.59
C VAL A 261 12.46 -37.10 -43.03
N VAL A 262 11.28 -36.84 -42.50
CA VAL A 262 10.03 -37.51 -42.90
C VAL A 262 9.58 -36.92 -44.24
N SER A 263 9.08 -37.75 -45.17
CA SER A 263 8.52 -37.26 -46.42
C SER A 263 7.18 -36.56 -46.18
N ASP A 264 6.83 -35.59 -47.04
CA ASP A 264 5.59 -34.81 -46.90
C ASP A 264 4.32 -35.72 -46.88
N GLU A 265 4.38 -36.88 -47.53
CA GLU A 265 3.31 -37.87 -47.57
C GLU A 265 3.13 -38.67 -46.25
N GLU A 266 4.19 -38.82 -45.44
CA GLU A 266 4.12 -39.40 -44.09
C GLU A 266 3.73 -38.34 -43.04
N PHE A 267 4.04 -37.06 -43.29
CA PHE A 267 3.63 -35.94 -42.45
C PHE A 267 2.12 -35.68 -42.53
N ASP A 268 1.53 -35.80 -43.73
CA ASP A 268 0.10 -35.60 -43.94
C ASP A 268 -0.77 -36.71 -43.30
N GLN A 269 -0.23 -37.93 -43.13
CA GLN A 269 -0.91 -39.02 -42.41
C GLN A 269 -1.01 -38.78 -40.88
N LEU A 270 -0.29 -37.79 -40.35
CA LEU A 270 -0.37 -37.40 -38.94
C LEU A 270 -1.44 -36.32 -38.68
N GLN A 271 -2.05 -35.75 -39.72
CA GLN A 271 -3.06 -34.68 -39.61
C GLN A 271 -4.50 -35.14 -39.92
N VAL A 272 -4.91 -36.32 -39.42
CA VAL A 272 -6.33 -36.67 -39.39
C VAL A 272 -6.96 -36.07 -38.12
N PRO A 273 -7.93 -35.14 -38.23
CA PRO A 273 -8.61 -34.59 -37.06
C PRO A 273 -9.61 -35.62 -36.53
N GLY A 274 -9.29 -36.18 -35.37
CA GLY A 274 -10.12 -37.17 -34.69
C GLY A 274 -9.38 -38.48 -34.47
N VAL A 275 -9.12 -38.76 -33.19
CA VAL A 275 -8.49 -39.98 -32.65
C VAL A 275 -6.97 -40.03 -32.73
N ARG A 276 -6.32 -39.44 -31.72
CA ARG A 276 -5.49 -40.23 -30.79
C ARG A 276 -5.75 -39.74 -29.38
N ASP A 277 -6.79 -40.30 -28.77
CA ASP A 277 -6.71 -40.54 -27.32
C ASP A 277 -5.53 -41.51 -27.18
N VAL A 278 -4.33 -40.95 -26.93
CA VAL A 278 -3.16 -41.77 -26.63
C VAL A 278 -3.52 -42.38 -25.28
N SER A 279 -4.15 -43.55 -25.29
CA SER A 279 -4.24 -44.38 -24.09
C SER A 279 -2.81 -44.78 -23.77
N GLN A 280 -2.11 -43.88 -23.05
CA GLN A 280 -0.81 -44.17 -22.51
C GLN A 280 -1.03 -45.36 -21.58
N VAL A 281 -0.42 -46.49 -21.94
CA VAL A 281 -0.39 -47.68 -21.10
C VAL A 281 -0.03 -47.22 -19.69
N PRO A 282 -0.81 -47.58 -18.65
CA PRO A 282 -0.50 -47.17 -17.29
C PRO A 282 0.93 -47.60 -16.98
N VAL A 283 1.81 -46.62 -16.78
CA VAL A 283 3.21 -46.87 -16.45
C VAL A 283 3.22 -47.64 -15.13
N SER A 284 3.89 -48.79 -15.10
CA SER A 284 4.03 -49.56 -13.87
C SER A 284 4.67 -48.69 -12.79
N SER A 285 4.23 -48.81 -11.54
CA SER A 285 4.84 -48.13 -10.39
C SER A 285 6.35 -48.32 -10.35
N ASP A 286 6.83 -49.54 -10.65
CA ASP A 286 8.25 -49.87 -10.68
C ASP A 286 9.01 -49.11 -11.79
N ASP A 287 8.40 -48.94 -12.97
CA ASP A 287 8.99 -48.19 -14.08
C ASP A 287 9.12 -46.70 -13.73
N MET A 288 8.14 -46.15 -13.01
CA MET A 288 8.20 -44.76 -12.55
C MET A 288 9.32 -44.56 -11.54
N VAL A 289 9.46 -45.47 -10.58
CA VAL A 289 10.55 -45.45 -9.59
C VAL A 289 11.90 -45.61 -10.27
N ALA A 290 12.04 -46.54 -11.22
CA ALA A 290 13.29 -46.73 -11.98
C ALA A 290 13.69 -45.48 -12.80
N ARG A 291 12.70 -44.82 -13.44
CA ARG A 291 12.93 -43.54 -14.14
C ARG A 291 13.36 -42.45 -13.18
N LEU A 292 12.71 -42.35 -12.02
CA LEU A 292 13.07 -41.38 -10.98
C LEU A 292 14.51 -41.58 -10.49
N ILE A 293 14.90 -42.82 -10.17
CA ILE A 293 16.28 -43.16 -9.76
C ILE A 293 17.27 -42.74 -10.83
N THR A 294 16.98 -43.07 -12.10
CA THR A 294 17.82 -42.70 -13.24
C THR A 294 17.96 -41.19 -13.37
N GLU A 295 16.87 -40.44 -13.15
CA GLU A 295 16.89 -38.97 -13.23
C GLU A 295 17.64 -38.34 -12.06
N ILE A 296 17.54 -38.89 -10.84
CA ILE A 296 18.36 -38.46 -9.69
C ILE A 296 19.84 -38.71 -9.99
N GLN A 297 20.20 -39.90 -10.46
CA GLN A 297 21.57 -40.25 -10.83
C GLN A 297 22.10 -39.29 -11.91
N ARG A 298 21.31 -39.01 -12.94
CA ARG A 298 21.67 -38.07 -14.01
C ARG A 298 21.84 -36.63 -13.49
N THR A 299 20.87 -36.13 -12.73
CA THR A 299 20.83 -34.76 -12.23
C THR A 299 21.97 -34.46 -11.25
N PHE A 300 22.28 -35.43 -10.38
CA PHE A 300 23.23 -35.23 -9.28
C PHE A 300 24.56 -35.97 -9.49
N ALA A 301 24.80 -36.65 -10.62
CA ALA A 301 26.03 -37.41 -10.90
C ALA A 301 27.31 -36.64 -10.52
N GLY A 302 27.46 -35.40 -11.01
CA GLY A 302 28.65 -34.58 -10.75
C GLY A 302 28.84 -34.21 -9.28
N TYR A 303 27.75 -34.10 -8.52
CA TYR A 303 27.76 -33.80 -7.09
C TYR A 303 28.08 -35.04 -6.27
N LEU A 304 27.36 -36.14 -6.53
CA LEU A 304 27.49 -37.41 -5.83
C LEU A 304 28.89 -38.01 -6.00
N LEU A 305 29.52 -37.82 -7.17
CA LEU A 305 30.89 -38.30 -7.43
C LEU A 305 31.96 -37.58 -6.61
N ARG A 306 31.79 -36.27 -6.36
CA ARG A 306 32.79 -35.49 -5.62
C ARG A 306 32.58 -35.59 -4.12
N ASN A 307 31.33 -35.54 -3.72
CA ASN A 307 30.91 -35.45 -2.33
C ASN A 307 29.60 -36.24 -2.18
N PRO A 308 29.63 -37.47 -1.64
CA PRO A 308 28.44 -38.30 -1.51
C PRO A 308 27.41 -37.65 -0.58
N ILE A 309 26.15 -38.05 -0.73
CA ILE A 309 25.07 -37.68 0.20
C ILE A 309 25.13 -38.60 1.42
N ASP A 310 24.79 -38.07 2.59
CA ASP A 310 24.76 -38.85 3.83
C ASP A 310 23.40 -39.53 4.03
N ARG A 311 22.34 -38.95 3.46
CA ARG A 311 20.96 -39.41 3.62
C ARG A 311 20.02 -38.88 2.53
N ILE A 312 18.88 -39.55 2.39
CA ILE A 312 17.77 -39.14 1.53
C ILE A 312 16.53 -38.87 2.40
N ILE A 313 15.86 -37.76 2.16
CA ILE A 313 14.63 -37.37 2.83
C ILE A 313 13.51 -37.37 1.80
N VAL A 314 12.47 -38.16 2.04
CA VAL A 314 11.35 -38.34 1.11
C VAL A 314 10.12 -37.61 1.62
N SER A 315 9.46 -36.83 0.77
CA SER A 315 8.24 -36.09 1.09
C SER A 315 7.17 -36.31 0.01
N GLY A 316 5.93 -36.08 0.38
CA GLY A 316 4.78 -36.17 -0.52
C GLY A 316 4.05 -37.52 -0.41
N LYS A 317 2.74 -37.46 -0.59
CA LYS A 317 1.84 -38.61 -0.41
C LYS A 317 2.13 -39.72 -1.42
N VAL A 318 2.35 -39.34 -2.67
CA VAL A 318 2.68 -40.28 -3.75
C VAL A 318 3.97 -41.04 -3.46
N ALA A 319 4.97 -40.35 -2.90
CA ALA A 319 6.24 -40.98 -2.55
C ALA A 319 6.07 -42.11 -1.52
N LYS A 320 5.16 -41.93 -0.57
CA LYS A 320 4.80 -42.94 0.43
C LYS A 320 4.05 -44.11 -0.19
N ASP A 321 3.08 -43.84 -1.07
CA ASP A 321 2.29 -44.86 -1.75
C ASP A 321 3.15 -45.75 -2.69
N LEU A 322 4.22 -45.19 -3.25
CA LEU A 322 5.20 -45.89 -4.09
C LEU A 322 6.36 -46.51 -3.30
N ASP A 323 6.31 -46.51 -1.97
CA ASP A 323 7.39 -47.02 -1.09
C ASP A 323 8.79 -46.49 -1.44
N LEU A 324 8.84 -45.20 -1.82
CA LEU A 324 10.04 -44.61 -2.41
C LEU A 324 11.23 -44.59 -1.43
N VAL A 325 10.96 -44.61 -0.12
CA VAL A 325 12.00 -44.70 0.92
C VAL A 325 12.85 -45.96 0.74
N ASN A 326 12.22 -47.13 0.59
CA ASN A 326 12.96 -48.39 0.47
C ASN A 326 13.72 -48.45 -0.86
N HIS A 327 13.06 -48.07 -1.96
CA HIS A 327 13.68 -48.06 -3.29
C HIS A 327 14.88 -47.11 -3.38
N LEU A 328 14.79 -45.91 -2.82
CA LEU A 328 15.91 -44.96 -2.82
C LEU A 328 17.03 -45.40 -1.87
N SER A 329 16.69 -45.99 -0.71
CA SER A 329 17.72 -46.49 0.21
C SER A 329 18.54 -47.62 -0.42
N GLU A 330 17.88 -48.55 -1.11
CA GLU A 330 18.54 -49.65 -1.82
C GLU A 330 19.35 -49.16 -3.03
N ALA A 331 18.78 -48.27 -3.84
CA ALA A 331 19.44 -47.81 -5.08
C ALA A 331 20.68 -46.95 -4.85
N PHE A 332 20.74 -46.20 -3.76
CA PHE A 332 21.84 -45.28 -3.46
C PHE A 332 22.75 -45.76 -2.32
N ASP A 333 22.43 -46.88 -1.65
CA ASP A 333 23.16 -47.41 -0.49
C ASP A 333 23.36 -46.36 0.63
N VAL A 334 22.31 -45.56 0.88
CA VAL A 334 22.28 -44.51 1.91
C VAL A 334 20.97 -44.57 2.69
N PRO A 335 20.95 -44.13 3.96
CA PRO A 335 19.72 -44.12 4.73
C PRO A 335 18.71 -43.15 4.10
N ALA A 336 17.54 -43.69 3.72
CA ALA A 336 16.40 -42.89 3.32
C ALA A 336 15.32 -42.91 4.43
N GLN A 337 14.58 -41.81 4.58
CA GLN A 337 13.47 -41.73 5.52
C GLN A 337 12.38 -40.76 5.06
N GLN A 338 11.14 -41.03 5.46
CA GLN A 338 10.02 -40.11 5.26
C GLN A 338 10.21 -38.85 6.11
N LEU A 339 9.94 -37.68 5.53
CA LEU A 339 9.89 -36.41 6.23
C LEU A 339 8.67 -36.36 7.13
N ARG A 340 8.88 -36.33 8.45
CA ARG A 340 7.80 -36.16 9.44
C ARG A 340 7.95 -34.83 10.17
N ILE A 341 7.16 -33.83 9.80
CA ILE A 341 7.25 -32.46 10.33
C ILE A 341 6.70 -32.37 11.76
N CYS A 342 5.56 -33.02 12.02
CA CYS A 342 4.85 -32.95 13.31
C CYS A 342 5.53 -33.76 14.43
N ASP A 343 6.55 -34.55 14.13
CA ASP A 343 7.30 -35.30 15.14
C ASP A 343 8.19 -34.37 15.99
N LYS A 344 8.48 -33.16 15.47
CA LYS A 344 9.45 -32.22 16.04
C LYS A 344 8.90 -30.81 16.20
N VAL A 345 7.97 -30.40 15.34
CA VAL A 345 7.19 -29.18 15.53
C VAL A 345 5.99 -29.51 16.41
N GLU A 346 5.80 -28.76 17.49
CA GLU A 346 4.70 -29.01 18.43
C GLU A 346 3.35 -28.84 17.73
N SER A 347 2.42 -29.73 18.02
CA SER A 347 1.09 -29.75 17.40
C SER A 347 0.01 -29.79 18.47
N SER A 348 -1.03 -28.98 18.27
CA SER A 348 -2.27 -29.02 19.06
C SER A 348 -3.42 -29.73 18.32
N MET A 349 -3.13 -30.31 17.15
CA MET A 349 -4.09 -30.96 16.28
C MET A 349 -4.40 -32.39 16.75
N GLY A 350 -5.53 -32.93 16.29
CA GLY A 350 -5.84 -34.35 16.44
C GLY A 350 -4.87 -35.26 15.66
N LEU A 351 -4.69 -36.50 16.12
CA LEU A 351 -3.75 -37.47 15.53
C LEU A 351 -3.96 -37.68 14.02
N ASP A 352 -5.21 -37.72 13.56
CA ASP A 352 -5.54 -37.85 12.12
C ASP A 352 -4.93 -36.72 11.28
N LYS A 353 -5.07 -35.47 11.72
CA LYS A 353 -4.47 -34.30 11.05
C LYS A 353 -2.94 -34.31 11.12
N VAL A 354 -2.38 -34.80 12.21
CA VAL A 354 -0.92 -34.98 12.38
C VAL A 354 -0.39 -35.98 11.35
N ASP A 355 -1.05 -37.12 11.18
CA ASP A 355 -0.63 -38.14 10.21
C ASP A 355 -0.74 -37.61 8.78
N ARG A 356 -1.84 -36.94 8.44
CA ARG A 356 -2.01 -36.28 7.12
C ARG A 356 -0.94 -35.21 6.88
N CYS A 357 -0.65 -34.37 7.88
CA CYS A 357 0.37 -33.34 7.76
C CYS A 357 1.78 -33.93 7.59
N ASN A 358 2.08 -35.06 8.22
CA ASN A 358 3.35 -35.77 8.03
C ASN A 358 3.46 -36.44 6.65
N ASP A 359 2.34 -36.75 6.01
CA ASP A 359 2.33 -37.39 4.69
C ASP A 359 2.48 -36.36 3.55
N SER A 360 1.81 -35.22 3.64
CA SER A 360 1.72 -34.25 2.52
C SER A 360 1.87 -32.77 2.91
N GLY A 361 2.00 -32.46 4.21
CA GLY A 361 1.96 -31.07 4.69
C GLY A 361 3.29 -30.32 4.65
N ALA A 362 4.37 -30.91 4.15
CA ALA A 362 5.72 -30.34 4.24
C ALA A 362 5.82 -28.94 3.65
N ILE A 363 5.32 -28.75 2.43
CA ILE A 363 5.39 -27.48 1.71
C ILE A 363 4.52 -26.43 2.39
N ALA A 364 3.27 -26.77 2.72
CA ALA A 364 2.36 -25.87 3.44
C ALA A 364 2.94 -25.41 4.79
N VAL A 365 3.55 -26.31 5.58
CA VAL A 365 4.20 -25.94 6.84
C VAL A 365 5.45 -25.08 6.59
N GLY A 366 6.25 -25.40 5.57
CA GLY A 366 7.40 -24.62 5.16
C GLY A 366 7.06 -23.17 4.82
N LEU A 367 5.98 -22.97 4.06
CA LEU A 367 5.44 -21.65 3.72
C LEU A 367 5.01 -20.88 4.97
N ALA A 368 4.28 -21.54 5.89
CA ALA A 368 3.83 -20.92 7.13
C ALA A 368 5.01 -20.52 8.03
N LEU A 369 6.05 -21.35 8.11
CA LEU A 369 7.31 -21.02 8.80
C LEU A 369 8.03 -19.85 8.12
N GLY A 370 8.05 -19.82 6.79
CA GLY A 370 8.64 -18.77 5.98
C GLY A 370 8.05 -17.40 6.28
N ILE A 371 6.71 -17.26 6.22
CA ILE A 371 6.05 -15.98 6.52
C ILE A 371 6.18 -15.59 8.00
N ALA A 372 6.25 -16.57 8.90
CA ALA A 372 6.51 -16.32 10.33
C ALA A 372 7.97 -15.89 10.64
N GLY A 373 8.84 -15.82 9.63
CA GLY A 373 10.25 -15.43 9.79
C GLY A 373 11.16 -16.54 10.33
N GLN A 374 10.71 -17.80 10.27
CA GLN A 374 11.47 -18.99 10.69
C GLN A 374 11.93 -19.86 9.50
N GLY A 375 11.68 -19.41 8.26
CA GLY A 375 12.12 -20.12 7.05
C GLY A 375 13.64 -20.15 6.89
N LEU A 376 14.13 -21.12 6.12
CA LEU A 376 15.55 -21.25 5.79
C LEU A 376 16.03 -20.15 4.83
N THR A 377 15.13 -19.69 3.94
CA THR A 377 15.45 -18.71 2.90
C THR A 377 14.58 -17.46 3.06
N ALA A 378 15.07 -16.35 2.51
CA ALA A 378 14.31 -15.11 2.36
C ALA A 378 13.70 -14.98 0.95
N PHE A 379 13.54 -16.10 0.25
CA PHE A 379 13.08 -16.12 -1.13
C PHE A 379 11.61 -15.65 -1.21
N ASP A 380 11.36 -14.63 -2.01
CA ASP A 380 10.04 -14.02 -2.16
C ASP A 380 9.85 -13.39 -3.54
N LEU A 381 8.76 -13.75 -4.19
CA LEU A 381 8.34 -13.29 -5.50
C LEU A 381 7.41 -12.08 -5.42
N ARG A 382 6.95 -11.66 -4.24
CA ARG A 382 6.16 -10.42 -4.04
C ARG A 382 7.05 -9.17 -4.17
N LYS A 383 7.57 -8.95 -5.37
CA LYS A 383 8.47 -7.85 -5.76
C LYS A 383 7.84 -6.98 -6.84
N GLU A 384 8.46 -5.82 -7.06
CA GLU A 384 8.06 -4.86 -8.09
C GLU A 384 6.56 -4.52 -8.01
N GLU A 385 5.80 -4.70 -9.09
CA GLU A 385 4.36 -4.44 -9.18
C GLU A 385 3.51 -5.41 -8.35
N PHE A 386 4.05 -6.57 -7.99
CA PHE A 386 3.39 -7.58 -7.16
C PHE A 386 3.72 -7.44 -5.68
N ARG A 387 4.36 -6.35 -5.26
CA ARG A 387 4.74 -6.14 -3.87
C ARG A 387 3.51 -6.14 -2.97
N TYR A 388 3.58 -6.89 -1.88
CA TYR A 388 2.50 -6.90 -0.88
C TYR A 388 2.41 -5.54 -0.17
N GLU A 389 1.28 -4.86 -0.37
CA GLU A 389 0.93 -3.65 0.36
C GLU A 389 -0.06 -3.99 1.47
N ARG A 390 0.40 -3.99 2.73
CA ARG A 390 -0.49 -4.09 3.90
C ARG A 390 -1.63 -3.07 3.73
N ARG A 391 -2.88 -3.47 4.00
CA ARG A 391 -4.08 -2.61 3.85
C ARG A 391 -3.92 -1.21 4.48
N PHE A 392 -3.14 -1.10 5.56
CA PHE A 392 -2.83 0.17 6.22
C PHE A 392 -1.80 1.04 5.47
N ALA A 393 -0.83 0.44 4.77
CA ALA A 393 0.17 1.17 3.98
C ALA A 393 -0.46 2.00 2.87
N LYS A 394 -1.56 1.52 2.27
CA LYS A 394 -2.37 2.28 1.28
C LYS A 394 -2.99 3.56 1.84
N LEU A 395 -3.22 3.62 3.16
CA LEU A 395 -3.80 4.80 3.83
C LEU A 395 -2.74 5.81 4.26
N VAL A 396 -1.47 5.40 4.38
CA VAL A 396 -0.38 6.27 4.86
C VAL A 396 -0.21 7.53 3.99
N PRO A 397 -0.19 7.47 2.65
CA PRO A 397 -0.12 8.67 1.83
C PRO A 397 -1.30 9.63 2.06
N GLY A 398 -2.50 9.09 2.22
CA GLY A 398 -3.71 9.87 2.51
C GLY A 398 -3.67 10.55 3.88
N LEU A 399 -3.16 9.86 4.90
CA LEU A 399 -2.99 10.42 6.24
C LEU A 399 -1.90 11.50 6.28
N ILE A 400 -0.81 11.33 5.53
CA ILE A 400 0.24 12.35 5.38
C ILE A 400 -0.33 13.60 4.70
N LEU A 401 -1.09 13.44 3.63
CA LEU A 401 -1.74 14.55 2.93
C LEU A 401 -2.73 15.29 3.85
N LEU A 402 -3.56 14.54 4.59
CA LEU A 402 -4.48 15.12 5.57
C LEU A 402 -3.73 15.90 6.66
N GLY A 403 -2.63 15.33 7.17
CA GLY A 403 -1.76 16.01 8.13
C GLY A 403 -1.16 17.30 7.59
N LEU A 404 -0.70 17.30 6.32
CA LEU A 404 -0.19 18.51 5.66
C LEU A 404 -1.27 19.57 5.50
N ILE A 405 -2.48 19.19 5.06
CA ILE A 405 -3.62 20.12 4.93
C ILE A 405 -3.95 20.77 6.27
N LEU A 406 -4.00 19.98 7.34
CA LEU A 406 -4.26 20.49 8.69
C LEU A 406 -3.16 21.43 9.18
N CYS A 407 -1.89 21.12 8.90
CA CYS A 407 -0.76 22.00 9.20
C CYS A 407 -0.87 23.34 8.46
N PHE A 408 -1.15 23.34 7.15
CA PHE A 408 -1.32 24.57 6.39
C PHE A 408 -2.53 25.39 6.86
N ALA A 409 -3.66 24.75 7.17
CA ALA A 409 -4.83 25.42 7.74
C ALA A 409 -4.51 26.06 9.10
N SER A 410 -3.76 25.37 9.96
CA SER A 410 -3.32 25.92 11.25
C SER A 410 -2.39 27.12 11.08
N ILE A 411 -1.44 27.07 10.13
CA ILE A 411 -0.55 28.20 9.85
C ILE A 411 -1.35 29.38 9.30
N ALA A 412 -2.26 29.15 8.36
CA ALA A 412 -3.11 30.21 7.81
C ALA A 412 -3.97 30.87 8.89
N HIS A 413 -4.55 30.07 9.80
CA HIS A 413 -5.30 30.58 10.94
C HIS A 413 -4.42 31.40 11.89
N LEU A 414 -3.19 30.94 12.17
CA LEU A 414 -2.23 31.67 13.00
C LEU A 414 -1.85 33.02 12.37
N VAL A 415 -1.59 33.04 11.06
CA VAL A 415 -1.25 34.27 10.31
C VAL A 415 -2.43 35.23 10.27
N SER A 416 -3.64 34.74 10.02
CA SER A 416 -4.87 35.52 10.05
C SER A 416 -5.10 36.14 11.42
N SER A 417 -5.00 35.34 12.48
CA SER A 417 -5.16 35.79 13.86
C SER A 417 -4.11 36.83 14.25
N HIS A 418 -2.85 36.62 13.85
CA HIS A 418 -1.78 37.59 14.10
C HIS A 418 -2.02 38.92 13.38
N ARG A 419 -2.45 38.88 12.10
CA ARG A 419 -2.79 40.09 11.34
C ARG A 419 -3.94 40.86 11.97
N GLU A 420 -5.00 40.16 12.39
CA GLU A 420 -6.14 40.77 13.08
C GLU A 420 -5.73 41.44 14.40
N GLN A 421 -4.86 40.80 15.18
CA GLN A 421 -4.35 41.37 16.42
C GLN A 421 -3.52 42.64 16.18
N GLN A 422 -2.68 42.65 15.14
CA GLN A 422 -1.89 43.83 14.76
C GLN A 422 -2.76 45.01 14.35
N LEU A 423 -3.81 44.76 13.55
CA LEU A 423 -4.79 45.78 13.14
C LEU A 423 -5.53 46.35 14.35
N ARG A 424 -6.03 45.49 15.25
CA ARG A 424 -6.70 45.95 16.48
C ARG A 424 -5.78 46.80 17.38
N MET A 425 -4.49 46.47 17.44
CA MET A 425 -3.53 47.22 18.24
C MET A 425 -3.26 48.60 17.63
N SER A 426 -3.14 48.71 16.30
CA SER A 426 -2.94 50.00 15.63
C SER A 426 -4.17 50.90 15.76
N GLU A 427 -5.37 50.36 15.61
CA GLU A 427 -6.64 51.07 15.84
C GLU A 427 -6.75 51.56 17.29
N TYR A 428 -6.43 50.69 18.26
CA TYR A 428 -6.43 51.06 19.67
C TYR A 428 -5.47 52.21 19.97
N GLN A 429 -4.26 52.19 19.41
CA GLN A 429 -3.29 53.26 19.56
C GLN A 429 -3.75 54.56 18.90
N ALA A 430 -4.34 54.48 17.70
CA ALA A 430 -4.86 55.65 16.99
C ALA A 430 -5.99 56.33 17.77
N ILE A 431 -6.97 55.57 18.27
CA ILE A 431 -8.06 56.09 19.10
C ILE A 431 -7.51 56.75 20.35
N ARG A 432 -6.53 56.11 21.00
CA ARG A 432 -5.93 56.62 22.22
C ARG A 432 -5.15 57.92 22.00
N ASN A 433 -4.40 58.01 20.90
CA ASN A 433 -3.70 59.24 20.52
C ASN A 433 -4.71 60.36 20.27
N ASN A 434 -5.78 60.09 19.52
CA ASN A 434 -6.84 61.06 19.28
C ASN A 434 -7.50 61.53 20.58
N GLN A 435 -7.81 60.62 21.51
CA GLN A 435 -8.34 60.99 22.83
C GLN A 435 -7.36 61.86 23.64
N THR A 436 -6.06 61.59 23.54
CA THR A 436 -5.01 62.37 24.22
C THR A 436 -4.90 63.76 23.63
N GLU A 437 -4.91 63.89 22.30
CA GLU A 437 -4.88 65.17 21.61
C GLU A 437 -6.12 66.02 21.89
N ILE A 438 -7.31 65.40 21.91
CA ILE A 438 -8.55 66.09 22.32
C ILE A 438 -8.45 66.57 23.77
N PHE A 439 -7.90 65.75 24.68
CA PHE A 439 -7.67 66.15 26.07
C PHE A 439 -6.70 67.34 26.16
N ARG A 440 -5.56 67.28 25.45
CA ARG A 440 -4.56 68.35 25.40
C ARG A 440 -5.14 69.64 24.85
N ALA A 441 -5.86 69.58 23.73
CA ALA A 441 -6.54 70.72 23.13
C ALA A 441 -7.55 71.35 24.10
N ARG A 442 -8.18 70.54 24.96
CA ARG A 442 -9.20 70.98 25.93
C ARG A 442 -8.61 71.58 27.21
N PHE A 443 -7.53 71.02 27.75
CA PHE A 443 -7.02 71.38 29.08
C PHE A 443 -5.62 72.03 29.06
N GLY A 444 -4.94 72.04 27.91
CA GLY A 444 -3.60 72.60 27.73
C GLY A 444 -2.47 71.80 28.38
N GLU A 445 -2.77 70.61 28.92
CA GLU A 445 -1.83 69.71 29.58
C GLU A 445 -2.12 68.25 29.23
N ASP A 446 -1.14 67.37 29.45
CA ASP A 446 -1.29 65.93 29.21
C ASP A 446 -2.20 65.27 30.27
N PRO A 447 -2.99 64.26 29.89
CA PRO A 447 -3.83 63.54 30.83
C PRO A 447 -2.95 62.81 31.86
N LYS A 448 -3.22 63.04 33.14
CA LYS A 448 -2.56 62.31 34.24
C LYS A 448 -3.13 60.91 34.36
N LEU A 449 -2.49 59.95 33.69
CA LEU A 449 -2.85 58.54 33.70
C LEU A 449 -2.13 57.79 34.83
N ARG A 450 -2.81 56.83 35.47
CA ARG A 450 -2.24 55.97 36.54
C ARG A 450 -1.63 54.66 36.00
N GLY A 451 -1.42 54.57 34.70
CA GLY A 451 -0.91 53.38 34.03
C GLY A 451 -1.42 53.25 32.60
N ALA A 452 -0.84 52.30 31.86
CA ALA A 452 -1.11 52.11 30.44
C ALA A 452 -2.57 51.72 30.13
N ASN A 453 -3.40 51.24 31.05
CA ASN A 453 -4.80 50.91 30.73
C ASN A 453 -5.82 51.91 31.30
N THR A 454 -5.37 53.08 31.77
CA THR A 454 -6.27 54.07 32.37
C THR A 454 -7.04 54.82 31.29
N SER A 455 -8.38 54.86 31.39
CA SER A 455 -9.23 55.63 30.48
C SER A 455 -8.91 57.12 30.53
N ILE A 456 -8.64 57.71 29.36
CA ILE A 456 -8.40 59.16 29.19
C ILE A 456 -9.69 59.93 29.49
N VAL A 457 -10.86 59.34 29.19
CA VAL A 457 -12.16 59.92 29.53
C VAL A 457 -12.34 60.07 31.03
N ALA A 458 -11.98 59.04 31.80
CA ALA A 458 -12.03 59.12 33.27
C ALA A 458 -11.06 60.17 33.84
N ALA A 459 -9.92 60.42 33.17
CA ALA A 459 -9.04 61.52 33.53
C ALA A 459 -9.68 62.89 33.21
N ALA A 460 -10.41 62.99 32.10
CA ALA A 460 -11.16 64.19 31.73
C ALA A 460 -12.30 64.50 32.73
N GLU A 461 -13.08 63.50 33.13
CA GLU A 461 -14.16 63.65 34.12
C GLU A 461 -13.64 64.14 35.48
N ARG A 462 -12.54 63.56 35.96
CA ARG A 462 -11.88 64.02 37.19
C ARG A 462 -11.48 65.48 37.09
N LYS A 463 -10.85 65.86 35.96
CA LYS A 463 -10.44 67.23 35.72
C LYS A 463 -11.62 68.20 35.64
N ILE A 464 -12.71 67.79 34.98
CA ILE A 464 -13.96 68.57 34.90
C ILE A 464 -14.56 68.77 36.29
N ASN A 465 -14.61 67.72 37.13
CA ASN A 465 -15.15 67.81 38.48
C ASN A 465 -14.27 68.68 39.40
N GLU A 466 -12.93 68.59 39.27
CA GLU A 466 -12.00 69.52 39.93
C GLU A 466 -12.27 70.98 39.53
N LEU A 467 -12.52 71.23 38.24
CA LEU A 467 -12.84 72.57 37.74
C LEU A 467 -14.21 73.07 38.22
N LYS A 468 -15.22 72.18 38.36
CA LYS A 468 -16.55 72.51 38.89
C LYS A 468 -16.57 72.79 40.39
N GLY A 469 -15.63 72.23 41.16
CA GLY A 469 -15.54 72.39 42.63
C GLY A 469 -14.75 73.62 43.13
N GLY A 470 -14.17 74.44 42.24
CA GLY A 470 -13.30 75.56 42.61
C GLY A 470 -14.01 76.93 42.68
N SER A 471 -13.85 77.64 43.80
CA SER A 471 -14.33 79.03 43.99
C SER A 471 -13.47 80.04 43.22
N SER A 472 -13.79 80.32 41.95
CA SER A 472 -13.30 81.53 41.26
C SER A 472 -14.20 81.92 40.09
N ALA A 473 -14.80 83.11 40.16
CA ALA A 473 -15.77 83.62 39.19
C ALA A 473 -15.23 83.67 37.74
N ASN A 474 -13.93 83.92 37.53
CA ASN A 474 -13.31 83.94 36.19
C ASN A 474 -13.16 82.56 35.54
N LYS A 475 -13.19 81.46 36.32
CA LYS A 475 -13.16 80.10 35.78
C LYS A 475 -14.55 79.60 35.35
N ARG A 476 -15.61 80.08 35.99
CA ARG A 476 -17.01 79.79 35.61
C ARG A 476 -17.35 80.41 34.25
N THR A 477 -16.92 81.64 33.97
CA THR A 477 -17.14 82.30 32.67
C THR A 477 -16.45 81.57 31.51
N ARG A 478 -15.23 81.04 31.73
CA ARG A 478 -14.55 80.14 30.77
C ARG A 478 -15.13 78.71 30.73
N LEU A 479 -15.99 78.33 31.66
CA LEU A 479 -16.68 77.03 31.60
C LEU A 479 -17.96 77.17 30.75
N ASP A 480 -18.69 78.27 30.90
CA ASP A 480 -19.93 78.56 30.16
C ASP A 480 -19.68 78.86 28.67
N GLU A 481 -18.52 79.44 28.33
CA GLU A 481 -18.12 79.69 26.93
C GLU A 481 -17.64 78.41 26.20
N TYR A 482 -17.31 77.34 26.93
CA TYR A 482 -16.69 76.11 26.39
C TYR A 482 -17.50 74.82 26.63
N LEU A 483 -18.57 74.87 27.43
CA LEU A 483 -19.55 73.79 27.59
C LEU A 483 -20.22 73.37 26.25
N PRO A 484 -20.57 74.29 25.33
CA PRO A 484 -21.30 73.93 24.11
C PRO A 484 -20.53 73.03 23.16
N ILE A 485 -19.20 73.22 23.02
CA ILE A 485 -18.39 72.48 22.04
C ILE A 485 -18.35 70.98 22.35
N VAL A 486 -18.33 70.62 23.63
CA VAL A 486 -18.19 69.22 24.05
C VAL A 486 -19.52 68.49 23.92
N GLU A 487 -20.61 69.18 24.27
CA GLU A 487 -21.96 68.68 24.01
C GLU A 487 -22.22 68.55 22.51
N MET A 488 -21.69 69.46 21.68
CA MET A 488 -21.76 69.37 20.21
C MET A 488 -20.94 68.20 19.65
N ILE A 489 -19.74 67.92 20.18
CA ILE A 489 -18.96 66.72 19.80
C ILE A 489 -19.71 65.46 20.18
N GLU A 490 -20.24 65.41 21.40
CA GLU A 490 -21.00 64.27 21.91
C GLU A 490 -22.28 64.05 21.10
N ASP A 491 -22.99 65.11 20.74
CA ASP A 491 -24.19 65.09 19.88
C ASP A 491 -23.86 64.52 18.49
N VAL A 492 -22.81 65.02 17.83
CA VAL A 492 -22.40 64.56 16.51
C VAL A 492 -21.90 63.11 16.54
N THR A 493 -21.06 62.77 17.50
CA THR A 493 -20.50 61.41 17.59
C THR A 493 -21.55 60.37 18.01
N LYS A 494 -22.49 60.70 18.92
CA LYS A 494 -23.61 59.82 19.27
C LYS A 494 -24.61 59.67 18.15
N GLY A 495 -24.96 60.76 17.45
CA GLY A 495 -25.89 60.69 16.32
C GLY A 495 -25.35 59.80 15.21
N VAL A 496 -24.07 59.96 14.86
CA VAL A 496 -23.41 59.09 13.87
C VAL A 496 -23.30 57.63 14.37
N ALA A 497 -22.97 57.40 15.64
CA ALA A 497 -22.90 56.05 16.19
C ALA A 497 -24.29 55.37 16.29
N SER A 498 -25.37 56.14 16.43
CA SER A 498 -26.74 55.62 16.51
C SER A 498 -27.25 55.02 15.20
N ALA A 499 -26.67 55.44 14.07
CA ALA A 499 -27.03 54.98 12.73
C ALA A 499 -26.67 53.51 12.43
N ARG A 500 -25.88 52.87 13.31
CA ARG A 500 -25.35 51.49 13.15
C ARG A 500 -24.86 51.16 11.73
N PRO A 501 -23.79 51.80 11.23
CA PRO A 501 -23.29 51.47 9.91
C PRO A 501 -22.52 50.13 9.88
N GLU A 502 -22.17 49.59 11.06
CA GLU A 502 -22.38 48.18 11.49
C GLU A 502 -21.60 47.86 12.79
N ILE A 503 -20.53 48.62 13.12
CA ILE A 503 -19.94 48.95 14.45
C ILE A 503 -18.87 50.05 14.15
N TYR A 504 -19.21 51.34 14.32
CA TYR A 504 -18.38 52.56 14.12
C TYR A 504 -17.81 52.91 12.71
N PRO A 505 -18.16 54.07 12.12
CA PRO A 505 -17.53 54.54 10.87
C PRO A 505 -16.10 55.06 11.08
N GLU A 506 -15.25 54.92 10.06
CA GLU A 506 -13.88 55.45 10.06
C GLU A 506 -13.92 56.99 9.90
N TRP A 507 -13.64 57.73 10.98
CA TRP A 507 -13.63 59.19 10.97
C TRP A 507 -12.39 59.72 10.25
N LEU A 508 -12.59 60.51 9.19
CA LEU A 508 -11.52 61.17 8.45
C LEU A 508 -11.22 62.56 9.03
N SER A 509 -12.24 63.32 9.43
CA SER A 509 -12.08 64.61 10.12
C SER A 509 -13.36 65.05 10.84
N LEU A 510 -13.21 65.82 11.92
CA LEU A 510 -14.32 66.51 12.61
C LEU A 510 -13.87 67.92 12.99
N ASP A 511 -14.38 68.92 12.26
CA ASP A 511 -14.13 70.35 12.48
C ASP A 511 -15.40 71.03 12.98
N LEU A 512 -15.41 71.43 14.25
CA LEU A 512 -16.53 72.15 14.88
C LEU A 512 -16.25 73.64 15.10
N SER A 513 -15.36 74.22 14.29
CA SER A 513 -14.99 75.64 14.40
C SER A 513 -16.06 76.63 13.92
N GLY A 514 -17.26 76.17 13.54
CA GLY A 514 -18.37 77.02 13.10
C GLY A 514 -18.74 78.13 14.09
N LEU A 515 -18.56 77.92 15.40
CA LEU A 515 -18.75 78.97 16.43
C LEU A 515 -17.87 80.22 16.23
N LYS A 516 -16.75 80.08 15.50
CA LYS A 516 -15.76 81.15 15.26
C LYS A 516 -15.78 81.71 13.84
N ARG A 517 -16.56 81.11 12.92
CA ARG A 517 -16.61 81.50 11.51
C ARG A 517 -17.89 82.28 11.20
N LYS A 518 -17.80 83.27 10.30
CA LYS A 518 -18.96 84.11 9.90
C LYS A 518 -20.08 83.32 9.24
N ASP A 519 -19.76 82.17 8.65
CA ASP A 519 -20.69 81.26 7.97
C ASP A 519 -21.33 80.22 8.92
N GLN A 520 -20.92 80.20 10.19
CA GLN A 520 -21.36 79.25 11.22
C GLN A 520 -21.26 77.78 10.81
N LYS A 521 -20.37 77.45 9.87
CA LYS A 521 -20.25 76.14 9.25
C LYS A 521 -19.19 75.28 9.94
N SER A 522 -19.61 74.08 10.33
CA SER A 522 -18.77 72.99 10.83
C SER A 522 -18.84 71.80 9.86
N THR A 523 -17.87 70.89 9.87
CA THR A 523 -17.82 69.76 8.94
C THR A 523 -17.35 68.47 9.62
N ALA A 524 -18.06 67.37 9.36
CA ALA A 524 -17.67 66.02 9.78
C ALA A 524 -17.50 65.13 8.54
N THR A 525 -16.35 64.48 8.40
CA THR A 525 -16.04 63.64 7.24
C THR A 525 -15.74 62.22 7.70
N LEU A 526 -16.37 61.23 7.07
CA LEU A 526 -16.24 59.83 7.44
C LEU A 526 -16.26 58.92 6.21
N ARG A 527 -15.60 57.76 6.33
CA ARG A 527 -15.63 56.72 5.31
C ARG A 527 -16.68 55.67 5.67
N VAL A 528 -17.49 55.29 4.68
CA VAL A 528 -18.65 54.41 4.82
C VAL A 528 -18.66 53.36 3.70
N PRO A 529 -19.18 52.15 3.95
CA PRO A 529 -19.08 51.04 2.99
C PRO A 529 -19.91 51.28 1.73
N ASP A 530 -21.10 51.85 1.85
CA ASP A 530 -22.00 52.10 0.73
C ASP A 530 -22.83 53.39 0.91
N ALA A 531 -23.67 53.70 -0.09
CA ALA A 531 -24.55 54.87 -0.04
C ALA A 531 -25.72 54.70 0.93
N VAL A 532 -26.10 53.47 1.27
CA VAL A 532 -27.21 53.19 2.19
C VAL A 532 -26.78 53.54 3.62
N ALA A 533 -25.59 53.11 4.01
CA ALA A 533 -24.94 53.48 5.27
C ALA A 533 -24.72 54.99 5.36
N ALA A 534 -24.33 55.65 4.26
CA ALA A 534 -24.19 57.11 4.21
C ALA A 534 -25.50 57.83 4.57
N ASN A 535 -26.60 57.45 3.91
CA ASN A 535 -27.91 58.04 4.13
C ASN A 535 -28.45 57.76 5.54
N ASN A 536 -28.22 56.54 6.06
CA ASN A 536 -28.61 56.19 7.42
C ASN A 536 -27.89 57.03 8.48
N ILE A 537 -26.58 57.27 8.29
CA ILE A 537 -25.79 58.14 9.17
C ILE A 537 -26.28 59.59 9.13
N ALA A 538 -26.50 60.13 7.94
CA ALA A 538 -27.00 61.50 7.77
C ALA A 538 -28.36 61.67 8.45
N GLY A 539 -29.32 60.77 8.19
CA GLY A 539 -30.66 60.84 8.78
C GLY A 539 -30.71 60.59 10.29
N ALA A 540 -29.88 59.68 10.82
CA ALA A 540 -29.79 59.44 12.26
C ALA A 540 -29.22 60.65 13.00
N LEU A 541 -28.21 61.32 12.42
CA LEU A 541 -27.70 62.55 13.00
C LEU A 541 -28.71 63.69 12.89
N GLU A 542 -29.42 63.82 11.77
CA GLU A 542 -30.43 64.87 11.56
C GLU A 542 -31.60 64.75 12.56
N SER A 543 -32.02 63.53 12.87
CA SER A 543 -33.09 63.27 13.82
C SER A 543 -32.68 63.39 15.30
N SER A 544 -31.39 63.25 15.62
CA SER A 544 -30.90 63.26 16.99
C SER A 544 -30.25 64.57 17.42
N THR A 545 -29.71 65.35 16.46
CA THR A 545 -28.95 66.56 16.77
C THR A 545 -29.81 67.66 17.38
N LYS A 546 -29.29 68.33 18.40
CA LYS A 546 -29.92 69.49 19.04
C LYS A 546 -29.28 70.82 18.66
N PHE A 547 -28.15 70.76 17.96
CA PHE A 547 -27.28 71.91 17.73
C PHE A 547 -27.15 72.30 16.26
N PHE A 548 -27.40 71.37 15.34
CA PHE A 548 -27.08 71.57 13.93
C PHE A 548 -28.25 71.31 12.97
N ARG A 549 -28.26 72.04 11.86
CA ARG A 549 -28.89 71.64 10.60
C ARG A 549 -27.83 71.00 9.71
N ILE A 550 -28.17 69.92 9.01
CA ILE A 550 -27.21 69.07 8.30
C ILE A 550 -27.43 69.16 6.80
N GLU A 551 -26.33 69.21 6.04
CA GLU A 551 -26.32 68.99 4.59
C GLU A 551 -25.18 68.03 4.24
N ASP A 552 -25.50 66.90 3.61
CA ASP A 552 -24.55 65.84 3.27
C ASP A 552 -24.05 65.91 1.81
N ASP A 553 -22.79 65.51 1.60
CA ASP A 553 -22.15 65.34 0.29
C ASP A 553 -21.41 64.00 0.27
N VAL A 554 -21.76 63.12 -0.67
CA VAL A 554 -21.20 61.76 -0.78
C VAL A 554 -20.37 61.64 -2.07
N LYS A 555 -19.11 61.24 -1.93
CA LYS A 555 -18.17 61.02 -3.05
C LYS A 555 -17.58 59.62 -3.02
N GLU A 556 -17.16 59.11 -4.18
CA GLU A 556 -16.46 57.81 -4.26
C GLU A 556 -15.03 57.91 -3.69
N ASP A 557 -14.62 56.90 -2.90
CA ASP A 557 -13.28 56.79 -2.32
C ASP A 557 -12.81 55.32 -2.32
N LYS A 558 -12.32 54.86 -3.48
CA LYS A 558 -11.87 53.48 -3.75
C LYS A 558 -13.02 52.47 -3.64
N GLU A 559 -12.88 51.43 -2.81
CA GLU A 559 -13.93 50.42 -2.56
C GLU A 559 -15.02 50.91 -1.59
N ASN A 560 -14.85 52.10 -0.99
CA ASN A 560 -15.76 52.71 -0.03
C ASN A 560 -16.27 54.08 -0.53
N LYS A 561 -17.19 54.69 0.21
CA LYS A 561 -17.66 56.07 -0.03
C LYS A 561 -17.17 57.02 1.06
N LYS A 562 -16.91 58.27 0.67
CA LYS A 562 -16.59 59.38 1.56
C LYS A 562 -17.81 60.26 1.76
N LEU A 563 -18.35 60.26 2.97
CA LEU A 563 -19.48 61.10 3.39
C LEU A 563 -18.94 62.34 4.10
N THR A 564 -19.38 63.52 3.65
CA THR A 564 -19.07 64.82 4.25
C THR A 564 -20.36 65.47 4.74
N LEU A 565 -20.51 65.61 6.06
CA LEU A 565 -21.64 66.25 6.72
C LEU A 565 -21.28 67.71 7.02
N ASN A 566 -21.98 68.64 6.39
CA ASN A 566 -21.92 70.06 6.70
C ASN A 566 -22.90 70.36 7.84
N LEU A 567 -22.40 70.89 8.95
CA LEU A 567 -23.13 71.10 10.19
C LEU A 567 -23.28 72.61 10.42
N PHE A 568 -24.49 73.14 10.25
CA PHE A 568 -24.81 74.56 10.45
C PHE A 568 -25.46 74.79 11.80
N LEU A 569 -24.93 75.70 12.62
CA LEU A 569 -25.47 75.97 13.95
C LEU A 569 -26.91 76.49 13.92
N LEU A 570 -27.76 75.95 14.80
CA LEU A 570 -29.13 76.43 14.99
C LEU A 570 -29.15 77.76 15.76
N PRO A 571 -30.10 78.68 15.46
CA PRO A 571 -30.24 79.96 16.16
C PRO A 571 -30.48 79.82 17.67
N SER A 572 -31.09 78.72 18.11
CA SER A 572 -31.33 78.38 19.52
C SER A 572 -30.05 77.99 20.28
N ALA A 573 -29.01 77.54 19.57
CA ALA A 573 -27.74 77.10 20.12
C ALA A 573 -26.64 78.18 20.07
N SER A 574 -26.82 79.23 19.26
CA SER A 574 -25.82 80.29 19.05
C SER A 574 -25.77 81.36 20.15
N GLY A 575 -26.65 81.29 21.16
CA GLY A 575 -26.62 82.21 22.30
C GLY A 575 -26.94 83.68 21.96
N ALA A 576 -27.57 83.96 20.82
CA ALA A 576 -28.10 85.28 20.51
C ALA A 576 -29.38 85.54 21.32
N ARG A 577 -29.25 86.00 22.57
CA ARG A 577 -30.24 86.94 23.10
C ARG A 577 -30.13 88.20 22.24
N GLU A 578 -31.22 88.65 21.63
CA GLU A 578 -31.29 90.05 21.20
C GLU A 578 -30.96 90.94 22.40
N ARG A 579 -29.77 91.54 22.38
CA ARG A 579 -29.45 92.87 22.86
C ARG A 579 -28.02 93.25 22.52
#